data_AF-A0A438CE49-F1
#
_entry.id   AF-A0A438CE49-F1
#
_cell.length_a   1.000
_cell.length_b   1.000
_cell.length_c   1.000
_cell.angle_alpha   90.00
_cell.angle_beta   90.00
_cell.angle_gamma   90.00
#
_symmetry.space_group_name_H-M   'P 1'
#
loop_
_entity.id
_entity.type
_entity.pdbx_description
1 polymer ?
#
loop_
_entity_poly.entity_id
_entity_poly.type
_entity_poly.pdbx_seq_one_letter_code
_entity_poly.pdbx_strand_id
1 'polypeptide(L)'
;MQVSSEVKIWAPTISVMIGGKLVEKALLDLGASVNLLPYSVYKQLGLGELKPTSITLSLADRSVKIPRRMIEDVLVQVDNFYYPVDFYS
;
A
#
# COMPACT_ATOMS: atom_id res chain seq x y z
N MET A 1 28.04 23.50 9.96
CA MET A 1 27.53 22.15 10.25
C MET A 1 26.14 22.07 9.65
N GLN A 2 26.03 21.52 8.44
CA GLN A 2 24.75 21.22 7.80
C GLN A 2 24.80 19.75 7.38
N VAL A 3 23.71 19.06 7.73
CA VAL A 3 23.55 17.61 7.76
C VAL A 3 23.66 17.03 6.35
N SER A 4 24.48 15.98 6.21
CA SER A 4 24.54 15.17 5.00
C SER A 4 23.17 14.50 4.78
N SER A 5 22.49 14.86 3.70
CA SER A 5 21.34 14.10 3.21
C SER A 5 21.86 12.83 2.53
N GLU A 6 22.02 11.77 3.30
CA GLU A 6 22.45 10.46 2.79
C GLU A 6 21.32 9.82 1.94
N VAL A 7 21.57 9.76 0.63
CA VAL A 7 21.16 8.71 -0.33
C VAL A 7 19.66 8.34 -0.39
N LYS A 8 18.89 9.04 -1.25
CA LYS A 8 17.58 8.57 -1.76
C LYS A 8 17.74 8.18 -3.23
N ILE A 9 18.30 7.00 -3.50
CA ILE A 9 18.68 6.57 -4.85
C ILE A 9 17.72 5.44 -5.28
N TRP A 10 16.65 5.81 -5.98
CA TRP A 10 15.65 4.97 -6.69
C TRP A 10 14.72 4.08 -5.84
N ALA A 11 13.67 4.66 -5.26
CA ALA A 11 12.46 3.90 -4.91
C ALA A 11 11.54 3.89 -6.15
N PRO A 12 11.36 2.75 -6.84
CA PRO A 12 10.51 2.68 -8.02
C PRO A 12 9.05 2.94 -7.63
N THR A 13 8.40 3.86 -8.33
CA THR A 13 6.99 4.18 -8.10
C THR A 13 6.20 4.14 -9.39
N ILE A 14 4.93 3.73 -9.29
CA ILE A 14 3.99 3.72 -10.40
C ILE A 14 2.71 4.48 -10.03
N SER A 15 2.11 5.13 -11.02
CA SER A 15 0.78 5.72 -10.89
C SER A 15 -0.29 4.65 -11.11
N VAL A 16 -1.25 4.55 -10.20
CA VAL A 16 -2.35 3.58 -10.31
C VAL A 16 -3.69 4.24 -10.00
N MET A 17 -4.78 3.68 -10.52
CA MET A 17 -6.12 4.02 -10.03
C MET A 17 -6.64 2.90 -9.15
N ILE A 18 -7.16 3.23 -7.97
CA ILE A 18 -7.80 2.29 -7.05
C ILE A 18 -9.21 2.81 -6.78
N GLY A 19 -10.24 2.05 -7.12
CA GLY A 19 -11.65 2.47 -6.93
C GLY A 19 -11.97 3.86 -7.49
N GLY A 20 -11.38 4.22 -8.64
CA GLY A 20 -11.55 5.54 -9.27
C GLY A 20 -10.74 6.68 -8.65
N LYS A 21 -9.82 6.41 -7.72
CA LYS A 21 -8.90 7.39 -7.12
C LYS A 21 -7.48 7.21 -7.66
N LEU A 22 -6.87 8.30 -8.09
CA LEU A 22 -5.47 8.32 -8.51
C LEU A 22 -4.54 8.24 -7.30
N VAL A 23 -3.64 7.26 -7.31
CA VAL A 23 -2.48 7.17 -6.42
C VAL A 23 -1.25 7.38 -7.29
N GLU A 24 -0.70 8.60 -7.27
CA GLU A 24 0.40 9.01 -8.16
C GLU A 24 1.72 8.27 -7.91
N LYS A 25 1.92 7.76 -6.68
CA LYS A 25 3.20 7.17 -6.25
C LYS A 25 2.96 5.93 -5.39
N ALA A 26 2.48 4.85 -6.01
CA ALA A 26 2.50 3.54 -5.39
C ALA A 26 3.93 2.97 -5.44
N LEU A 27 4.46 2.54 -4.30
CA LEU A 27 5.80 1.94 -4.22
C LEU A 27 5.78 0.54 -4.82
N LEU A 28 6.71 0.27 -5.75
CA LEU A 28 6.93 -1.06 -6.31
C LEU A 28 8.01 -1.78 -5.50
N ASP A 29 7.61 -2.42 -4.40
CA ASP A 29 8.52 -3.22 -3.59
C ASP A 29 8.46 -4.70 -4.01
N LEU A 30 9.39 -5.11 -4.88
CA LEU A 30 9.51 -6.51 -5.31
C LEU A 30 9.98 -7.44 -4.17
N GLY A 31 10.49 -6.89 -3.06
CA GLY A 31 10.86 -7.66 -1.87
C GLY A 31 9.70 -7.84 -0.89
N ALA A 32 8.59 -7.12 -1.07
CA ALA A 32 7.41 -7.25 -0.22
C ALA A 32 6.61 -8.51 -0.60
N SER A 33 6.23 -9.29 0.41
CA SER A 33 5.36 -10.48 0.23
C SER A 33 3.87 -10.14 0.20
N VAL A 34 3.49 -8.93 0.59
CA VAL A 34 2.10 -8.48 0.70
C VAL A 34 1.96 -7.03 0.21
N ASN A 35 0.77 -6.68 -0.30
CA ASN A 35 0.46 -5.30 -0.65
C ASN A 35 -0.11 -4.56 0.57
N LEU A 36 0.31 -3.30 0.75
CA LEU A 36 -0.21 -2.44 1.81
C LEU A 36 -1.01 -1.29 1.21
N LEU A 37 -2.19 -1.05 1.77
CA LEU A 37 -3.00 0.12 1.44
C LEU A 37 -3.03 1.05 2.67
N PRO A 38 -2.54 2.29 2.56
CA PRO A 38 -2.65 3.23 3.67
C PRO A 38 -4.12 3.43 4.07
N TYR A 39 -4.38 3.44 5.38
CA TYR A 39 -5.74 3.62 5.90
C TYR A 39 -6.41 4.92 5.44
N SER A 40 -5.63 5.98 5.15
CA SER A 40 -6.14 7.21 4.55
C SER A 40 -6.77 6.99 3.18
N VAL A 41 -6.12 6.19 2.32
CA VAL A 41 -6.64 5.83 0.99
C VAL A 41 -7.87 4.95 1.16
N TYR A 42 -7.81 3.94 2.04
CA TYR A 42 -8.97 3.10 2.36
C TYR A 42 -10.21 3.93 2.73
N LYS A 43 -10.07 4.92 3.64
CA LYS A 43 -11.20 5.78 4.01
C LYS A 43 -11.77 6.54 2.81
N GLN A 44 -10.91 7.00 1.90
CA GLN A 44 -11.34 7.74 0.71
C GLN A 44 -12.08 6.86 -0.30
N LEU A 45 -11.82 5.55 -0.30
CA LEU A 45 -12.54 4.57 -1.12
C LEU A 45 -13.93 4.23 -0.57
N GLY A 46 -14.21 4.55 0.71
CA GLY A 46 -15.54 4.36 1.29
C GLY A 46 -15.96 2.89 1.44
N LEU A 47 -15.00 1.96 1.56
CA LEU A 47 -15.24 0.51 1.60
C LEU A 47 -15.90 0.00 2.91
N GLY A 48 -16.41 0.90 3.76
CA GLY A 48 -17.10 0.57 5.01
C GLY A 48 -16.17 0.37 6.21
N GLU A 49 -16.70 -0.23 7.28
CA GLU A 49 -15.96 -0.46 8.51
C GLU A 49 -14.94 -1.61 8.39
N LEU A 50 -13.75 -1.39 8.96
CA LEU A 50 -12.73 -2.41 9.10
C LEU A 50 -12.93 -3.17 10.41
N LYS A 51 -13.13 -4.49 10.32
CA LYS A 51 -13.06 -5.37 11.48
C LYS A 51 -11.61 -5.77 11.73
N PRO A 52 -11.09 -5.62 12.96
CA PRO A 52 -9.73 -6.04 13.32
C PRO A 52 -9.44 -7.48 12.89
N THR A 53 -8.22 -7.73 12.41
CA THR A 53 -7.69 -9.08 12.19
C THR A 53 -6.67 -9.45 13.26
N SER A 54 -6.49 -10.75 13.50
CA SER A 54 -5.44 -11.30 14.37
C SER A 54 -4.08 -11.46 13.66
N ILE A 55 -3.99 -11.09 12.38
CA ILE A 55 -2.77 -11.16 11.58
C ILE A 55 -1.78 -10.08 12.05
N THR A 56 -0.50 -10.41 12.02
CA THR A 56 0.60 -9.50 12.35
C THR A 56 1.61 -9.49 11.20
N LEU A 57 2.07 -8.30 10.81
CA LEU A 57 3.03 -8.09 9.74
C LEU A 57 4.37 -7.66 10.32
N SER A 58 5.44 -8.34 9.89
CA SER A 58 6.82 -7.93 10.16
C SER A 58 7.36 -7.20 8.94
N LEU A 59 7.82 -5.97 9.15
CA LEU A 59 8.37 -5.12 8.11
C LEU A 59 9.90 -5.27 8.04
N ALA A 60 10.50 -4.85 6.92
CA ALA A 60 11.95 -4.93 6.70
C ALA A 60 12.76 -4.09 7.71
N ASP A 61 12.15 -3.06 8.28
CA ASP A 61 12.71 -2.26 9.38
C ASP A 61 12.60 -2.94 10.75
N ARG A 62 12.17 -4.21 10.77
CA ARG A 62 11.91 -5.04 11.96
C ARG A 62 10.76 -4.54 12.82
N SER A 63 10.00 -3.55 12.36
CA SER A 63 8.79 -3.12 13.04
C SER A 63 7.67 -4.15 12.82
N VAL A 64 6.80 -4.24 13.81
CA VAL A 64 5.66 -5.14 13.80
C VAL A 64 4.39 -4.31 13.77
N LYS A 65 3.51 -4.60 12.81
CA LYS A 65 2.24 -3.89 12.61
C LYS A 65 1.09 -4.87 12.61
N ILE A 66 0.00 -4.50 13.26
CA ILE A 66 -1.26 -5.23 13.19
C ILE A 66 -2.14 -4.49 12.19
N PRO A 67 -2.35 -5.01 10.97
CA PRO A 67 -3.31 -4.45 10.05
C PRO A 67 -4.70 -4.51 10.68
N ARG A 68 -5.53 -3.54 10.33
CA ARG A 68 -6.95 -3.54 10.66
C ARG A 68 -7.65 -4.68 9.92
N ARG A 69 -7.39 -4.90 8.64
CA ARG A 69 -8.01 -6.00 7.86
C ARG A 69 -7.27 -6.29 6.57
N MET A 70 -7.51 -7.47 6.01
CA MET A 70 -7.32 -7.75 4.58
C MET A 70 -8.53 -7.26 3.77
N ILE A 71 -8.27 -6.57 2.68
CA ILE A 71 -9.24 -6.08 1.70
C ILE A 71 -9.02 -6.90 0.45
N GLU A 72 -10.00 -7.72 0.10
CA GLU A 72 -9.91 -8.68 -1.00
C GLU A 72 -10.39 -8.06 -2.31
N ASP A 73 -9.82 -8.50 -3.43
CA ASP A 73 -10.30 -8.23 -4.79
C ASP A 73 -10.45 -6.74 -5.14
N VAL A 74 -9.56 -5.88 -4.61
CA VAL A 74 -9.55 -4.47 -4.97
C VAL A 74 -9.04 -4.31 -6.40
N LEU A 75 -9.87 -3.76 -7.28
CA LEU A 75 -9.46 -3.46 -8.65
C LEU A 75 -8.46 -2.30 -8.69
N VAL A 76 -7.24 -2.62 -9.12
CA VAL A 76 -6.16 -1.67 -9.39
C VAL A 76 -6.00 -1.54 -10.89
N GLN A 77 -6.10 -0.31 -11.39
CA GLN A 77 -5.83 0.00 -12.79
C GLN A 77 -4.39 0.47 -12.93
N VAL A 78 -3.66 -0.17 -13.85
CA VAL A 78 -2.35 0.26 -14.34
C VAL A 78 -2.48 0.48 -15.83
N ASP A 79 -2.29 1.72 -16.28
CA ASP A 79 -2.59 2.14 -17.65
C ASP A 79 -4.01 1.70 -18.08
N ASN A 80 -4.11 0.76 -19.03
CA ASN A 80 -5.38 0.27 -19.58
C ASN A 80 -5.79 -1.10 -19.00
N PHE A 81 -5.04 -1.63 -18.04
CA PHE A 81 -5.25 -2.97 -17.49
C PHE A 81 -5.78 -2.90 -16.06
N TYR A 82 -6.65 -3.85 -15.71
CA TYR A 82 -7.22 -4.00 -14.38
C TYR A 82 -6.73 -5.30 -13.76
N TYR A 83 -6.25 -5.21 -12.52
CA TYR A 83 -5.78 -6.34 -11.74
C TYR A 83 -6.54 -6.38 -10.42
N PRO A 84 -7.16 -7.51 -10.04
CA PRO A 84 -7.63 -7.70 -8.67
C PRO A 84 -6.42 -7.87 -7.76
N VAL A 85 -6.39 -7.13 -6.65
CA VAL A 85 -5.29 -7.14 -5.70
C VAL A 85 -5.84 -7.16 -4.28
N ASP A 86 -5.26 -8.04 -3.45
CA ASP A 86 -5.52 -8.06 -2.02
C ASP A 86 -4.55 -7.13 -1.29
N PHE A 87 -5.08 -6.33 -0.36
CA PHE A 87 -4.32 -5.39 0.45
C PHE A 87 -4.51 -5.65 1.94
N TYR A 88 -3.45 -5.43 2.72
CA TYR A 88 -3.57 -5.20 4.16
C TYR A 88 -3.65 -3.69 4.44
N SER A 89 -4.65 -3.27 5.23
CA SER A 89 -4.85 -1.89 5.69
C SER A 89 -5.01 -1.82 7.19
#